data_AF-A0A0L6W7A9-F1
#
_entry.id   AF-A0A0L6W7A9-F1
#
_cell.length_a   1.000
_cell.length_b   1.000
_cell.length_c   1.000
_cell.angle_alpha   90.00
_cell.angle_beta   90.00
_cell.angle_gamma   90.00
#
_symmetry.space_group_name_H-M   'P 1'
#
loop_
_entity.id
_entity.type
_entity.pdbx_description
1 polymer ?
#
loop_
_entity_poly.entity_id
_entity_poly.type
_entity_poly.pdbx_seq_one_letter_code
_entity_poly.pdbx_strand_id
1 'polypeptide(L)'
;MYRACMVPIMTYASPIWWTGKKTHGTKLGKVQNDTLRHMAGAFRTTPTHALEIDIAVPPIELTMEMTAEGYANRLHRLRHTNPVIDHLPDEWQHGSQMGNPPPLPPRTKAQVKKGTKLTQLKRTARLTY
;
A
#
# COMPACT_ATOMS: atom_id res chain seq x y z
N MET A 1 16.57 15.70 14.62
CA MET A 1 17.65 14.70 14.40
C MET A 1 17.16 13.42 13.70
N TYR A 2 15.96 12.88 14.01
CA TYR A 2 15.43 11.65 13.38
C TYR A 2 15.40 11.70 11.84
N ARG A 3 14.84 12.78 11.27
CA ARG A 3 14.78 12.97 9.81
C ARG A 3 16.15 13.16 9.15
N ALA A 4 17.16 13.62 9.89
CA ALA A 4 18.48 13.91 9.34
C ALA A 4 19.41 12.70 9.39
N CYS A 5 19.32 11.87 10.44
CA CYS A 5 20.23 10.74 10.63
C CYS A 5 19.57 9.41 10.26
N MET A 6 18.35 9.17 10.71
CA MET A 6 17.71 7.86 10.61
C MET A 6 17.07 7.66 9.24
N VAL A 7 16.30 8.64 8.79
CA VAL A 7 15.59 8.58 7.51
C VAL A 7 16.53 8.28 6.33
N PRO A 8 17.67 8.96 6.11
CA PRO A 8 18.52 8.63 4.96
C PRO A 8 19.09 7.21 4.99
N ILE A 9 19.45 6.69 6.17
CA ILE A 9 19.95 5.32 6.33
C ILE A 9 18.86 4.30 5.94
N MET A 10 17.64 4.51 6.43
CA MET A 10 16.52 3.59 6.18
C MET A 10 16.01 3.72 4.74
N THR A 11 15.87 4.95 4.25
CA THR A 11 15.35 5.28 2.92
C THR A 11 16.29 4.83 1.80
N TYR A 12 17.60 4.96 1.96
CA TYR A 12 18.54 4.54 0.92
C TYR A 12 18.45 3.05 0.62
N ALA A 13 18.34 2.22 1.66
CA ALA A 13 18.26 0.79 1.50
C ALA A 13 16.82 0.32 1.16
N SER A 14 15.79 1.09 1.55
CA SER A 14 14.36 0.76 1.42
C SER A 14 13.98 0.01 0.12
N PRO A 15 14.27 0.51 -1.10
CA PRO A 15 13.82 -0.15 -2.33
C PRO A 15 14.36 -1.58 -2.55
N ILE A 16 15.47 -1.94 -1.91
CA ILE A 16 16.12 -3.24 -2.14
C ILE A 16 15.57 -4.33 -1.21
N TRP A 17 15.26 -3.99 0.04
CA TRP A 17 14.87 -4.98 1.06
C TRP A 17 13.44 -4.81 1.58
N TRP A 18 12.74 -3.71 1.22
CA TRP A 18 11.37 -3.48 1.65
C TRP A 18 10.40 -4.37 0.86
N THR A 19 10.08 -5.53 1.43
CA THR A 19 9.07 -6.46 0.86
C THR A 19 7.68 -6.29 1.48
N GLY A 20 7.42 -5.18 2.21
CA GLY A 20 6.15 -4.97 2.92
C GLY A 20 5.81 -6.00 4.01
N LYS A 21 6.77 -6.88 4.38
CA LYS A 21 6.56 -7.90 5.40
C LYS A 21 6.56 -7.26 6.79
N LYS A 22 5.55 -7.58 7.60
CA LYS A 22 5.40 -7.10 9.00
C LYS A 22 6.63 -7.36 9.88
N THR A 23 7.40 -8.41 9.59
CA THR A 23 8.64 -8.76 10.31
C THR A 23 9.72 -7.69 10.19
N HIS A 24 9.77 -6.99 9.06
CA HIS A 24 10.70 -5.89 8.83
C HIS A 24 10.21 -4.61 9.50
N GLY A 25 8.91 -4.31 9.37
CA GLY A 25 8.26 -3.17 10.05
C GLY A 25 8.44 -3.20 11.56
N THR A 26 8.26 -4.35 12.21
CA THR A 26 8.46 -4.49 13.66
C THR A 26 9.90 -4.23 14.12
N LYS A 27 10.91 -4.69 13.36
CA LYS A 27 12.32 -4.41 13.67
C LYS A 27 12.64 -2.93 13.52
N LEU A 28 12.20 -2.33 12.42
CA LEU A 28 12.46 -0.92 12.14
C LEU A 28 11.70 0.01 13.09
N GLY A 29 10.49 -0.39 13.50
CA GLY A 29 9.68 0.32 14.49
C GLY A 29 10.32 0.33 15.88
N LYS A 30 11.00 -0.77 16.29
CA LYS A 30 11.79 -0.77 17.54
C LYS A 30 12.91 0.27 17.50
N VAL A 31 13.62 0.33 16.37
CA VAL A 31 14.72 1.26 16.15
C VAL A 31 14.21 2.71 16.12
N GLN A 32 13.11 2.99 15.43
CA GLN A 32 12.45 4.31 15.46
C GLN A 32 12.06 4.69 16.89
N ASN A 33 11.34 3.83 17.61
CA ASN A 33 10.88 4.12 18.97
C ASN A 33 12.04 4.42 19.93
N ASP A 34 13.14 3.67 19.82
CA ASP A 34 14.34 3.90 20.62
C ASP A 34 14.94 5.29 20.33
N THR A 35 15.12 5.63 19.05
CA THR A 35 15.62 6.96 18.67
C THR A 35 14.69 8.10 19.07
N LEU A 36 13.37 7.94 18.96
CA LEU A 36 12.40 8.95 19.37
C LEU A 36 12.49 9.20 20.89
N ARG A 37 12.63 8.13 21.69
CA ARG A 37 12.79 8.26 23.15
C ARG A 37 14.07 8.96 23.52
N HIS A 38 15.18 8.62 22.86
CA HIS A 38 16.45 9.30 23.05
C HIS A 38 16.37 10.79 22.69
N MET A 39 15.66 11.15 21.63
CA MET A 39 15.50 12.55 21.22
C MET A 39 14.57 13.36 22.12
N ALA A 40 13.48 12.76 22.59
CA ALA A 40 12.53 13.42 23.48
C ALA A 40 12.94 13.38 24.96
N GLY A 41 13.97 12.61 25.32
CA GLY A 41 14.29 12.33 26.72
C GLY A 41 13.18 11.58 27.45
N ALA A 42 12.37 10.80 26.72
CA ALA A 42 11.20 10.13 27.26
C ALA A 42 11.57 8.84 28.02
N PHE A 43 10.73 8.45 28.98
CA PHE A 43 10.92 7.20 29.72
C PHE A 43 10.81 5.96 28.81
N ARG A 44 11.47 4.87 29.22
CA ARG A 44 11.41 3.58 28.52
C ARG A 44 9.98 3.00 28.43
N THR A 45 9.06 3.46 29.26
CA THR A 45 7.66 3.02 29.28
C THR A 45 6.72 3.92 28.49
N THR A 46 7.20 5.05 27.95
CA THR A 46 6.36 5.98 27.19
C THR A 46 5.77 5.27 25.95
N PRO A 47 4.45 5.38 25.72
CA PRO A 47 3.81 4.77 24.57
C PRO A 47 4.29 5.39 23.25
N THR A 48 4.60 4.56 22.26
CA THR A 48 5.19 4.97 20.97
C THR A 48 4.25 5.87 20.17
N HIS A 49 2.95 5.57 20.13
CA HIS A 49 1.98 6.39 19.40
C HIS A 49 1.85 7.82 19.94
N ALA A 50 1.94 8.00 21.26
CA ALA A 50 1.95 9.34 21.84
C ALA A 50 3.21 10.11 21.37
N LEU A 51 4.35 9.43 21.38
CA LEU A 51 5.63 10.01 20.99
C LEU A 51 5.70 10.37 19.49
N GLU A 52 5.07 9.56 18.64
CA GLU A 52 4.92 9.86 17.20
C GLU A 52 4.12 11.15 16.99
N ILE A 53 3.04 11.35 17.75
CA ILE A 53 2.21 12.56 17.69
C ILE A 53 2.99 13.76 18.22
N ASP A 54 3.64 13.62 19.38
CA ASP A 54 4.40 14.70 20.03
C ASP A 54 5.56 15.20 19.16
N ILE A 55 6.24 14.31 18.43
CA ILE A 55 7.39 14.64 17.57
C ILE A 55 6.93 14.89 16.11
N ALA A 56 5.64 14.78 15.80
CA ALA A 56 5.06 14.89 14.46
C ALA A 56 5.79 14.00 13.42
N VAL A 57 6.00 12.74 13.79
CA VAL A 57 6.68 11.73 12.95
C VAL A 57 5.68 10.64 12.56
N PRO A 58 5.55 10.32 11.26
CA PRO A 58 4.70 9.22 10.81
C PRO A 58 5.24 7.84 11.25
N PRO A 59 4.37 6.81 11.31
CA PRO A 59 4.77 5.43 11.55
C PRO A 59 5.77 4.93 10.50
N ILE A 60 6.69 4.05 10.92
CA ILE A 60 7.79 3.61 10.06
C ILE A 60 7.33 2.97 8.74
N GLU A 61 6.29 2.16 8.81
CA GLU A 61 5.81 1.36 7.67
C GLU A 61 5.37 2.26 6.53
N LEU A 62 4.64 3.32 6.88
CA LEU A 62 4.16 4.32 5.93
C LEU A 62 5.33 5.09 5.29
N THR A 63 6.36 5.43 6.07
CA THR A 63 7.55 6.10 5.51
C THR A 63 8.33 5.20 4.55
N MET A 64 8.43 3.91 4.84
CA MET A 64 9.12 2.96 3.97
C MET A 64 8.35 2.74 2.67
N GLU A 65 7.02 2.64 2.74
CA GLU A 65 6.16 2.53 1.57
C GLU A 65 6.24 3.77 0.68
N MET A 66 6.05 4.97 1.24
CA MET A 66 6.17 6.23 0.49
C MET A 66 7.54 6.40 -0.16
N THR A 67 8.61 5.98 0.51
CA THR A 67 9.97 6.10 -0.04
C THR A 67 10.25 5.08 -1.13
N ALA A 68 9.76 3.84 -0.98
CA ALA A 68 9.84 2.82 -2.02
C ALA A 68 9.04 3.24 -3.27
N GLU A 69 7.81 3.72 -3.10
CA GLU A 69 6.98 4.24 -4.20
C GLU A 69 7.62 5.47 -4.87
N GLY A 70 8.16 6.40 -4.08
CA GLY A 70 8.87 7.57 -4.60
C GLY A 70 10.10 7.17 -5.42
N TYR A 71 10.82 6.14 -5.00
CA TYR A 71 11.96 5.60 -5.74
C TYR A 71 11.51 4.92 -7.04
N ALA A 72 10.47 4.10 -6.99
CA ALA A 72 9.88 3.46 -8.17
C ALA A 72 9.39 4.51 -9.20
N ASN A 73 8.65 5.52 -8.75
CA ASN A 73 8.20 6.61 -9.62
C ASN A 73 9.39 7.40 -10.21
N ARG A 74 10.44 7.65 -9.41
CA ARG A 74 11.67 8.28 -9.92
C ARG A 74 12.30 7.44 -11.02
N LEU A 75 12.38 6.11 -10.87
CA LEU A 75 12.87 5.21 -11.90
C LEU A 75 11.98 5.23 -13.16
N HIS A 76 10.66 5.19 -13.01
CA HIS A 76 9.72 5.28 -14.14
C HIS A 76 9.80 6.60 -14.91
N ARG A 77 10.23 7.68 -14.27
CA ARG A 77 10.42 8.99 -14.92
C ARG A 77 11.77 9.12 -15.62
N LEU A 78 12.70 8.19 -15.45
CA LEU A 78 13.97 8.23 -16.16
C LEU A 78 13.75 8.00 -17.66
N ARG A 79 14.42 8.79 -18.49
CA ARG A 79 14.45 8.53 -19.93
C ARG A 79 15.14 7.19 -20.20
N HIS A 80 14.61 6.42 -21.14
CA HIS A 80 15.16 5.14 -21.60
C HIS A 80 16.61 5.20 -22.12
N THR A 81 17.21 6.39 -22.23
CA THR A 81 18.61 6.62 -22.61
C THR A 81 19.56 6.68 -21.39
N ASN A 82 19.05 6.52 -20.16
CA ASN A 82 19.89 6.59 -18.96
C ASN A 82 20.60 5.25 -18.73
N PRO A 83 21.95 5.22 -18.59
CA PRO A 83 22.70 3.98 -18.40
C PRO A 83 22.32 3.21 -17.12
N VAL A 84 21.68 3.88 -16.15
CA VAL A 84 21.15 3.24 -14.95
C VAL A 84 20.06 2.21 -15.29
N ILE A 85 19.31 2.40 -16.38
CA ILE A 85 18.28 1.47 -16.83
C ILE A 85 18.91 0.20 -17.41
N ASP A 86 20.01 0.33 -18.16
CA ASP A 86 20.72 -0.81 -18.77
C ASP A 86 21.29 -1.78 -17.72
N HIS A 87 21.58 -1.29 -16.52
CA HIS A 87 22.06 -2.10 -15.40
C HIS A 87 20.95 -2.70 -14.53
N LEU A 88 19.69 -2.34 -14.77
CA LEU A 88 18.56 -2.79 -13.97
C LEU A 88 17.98 -4.08 -14.56
N PRO A 89 17.69 -5.12 -13.75
CA PRO A 89 17.07 -6.34 -14.25
C PRO A 89 15.75 -6.04 -14.96
N ASP A 90 15.45 -6.77 -16.04
CA ASP A 90 14.25 -6.58 -16.86
C ASP A 90 12.96 -6.58 -16.04
N GLU A 91 12.92 -7.32 -14.93
CA GLU A 91 11.81 -7.39 -13.97
C GLU A 91 11.41 -6.01 -13.41
N TRP A 92 12.35 -5.07 -13.31
CA TRP A 92 12.12 -3.72 -12.79
C TRP A 92 11.93 -2.70 -13.91
N GLN A 93 12.44 -2.99 -15.12
CA GLN A 93 12.19 -2.17 -16.32
C GLN A 93 10.72 -2.28 -16.74
N HIS A 94 10.18 -3.49 -16.68
CA HIS A 94 8.75 -3.77 -16.78
C HIS A 94 8.15 -3.61 -15.39
N GLY A 95 8.21 -2.39 -14.85
CA GLY A 95 7.52 -2.04 -13.62
C GLY A 95 6.16 -2.72 -13.65
N SER A 96 5.97 -3.65 -12.72
CA SER A 96 4.76 -4.43 -12.50
C SER A 96 3.61 -3.80 -13.26
N GLN A 97 3.22 -4.36 -14.41
CA GLN A 97 1.87 -4.11 -14.88
C GLN A 97 1.03 -4.40 -13.64
N MET A 98 0.41 -3.38 -13.03
CA MET A 98 -0.75 -3.59 -12.17
C MET A 98 -1.57 -4.61 -12.92
N GLY A 99 -1.58 -5.85 -12.41
CA GLY A 99 -1.86 -7.04 -13.22
C GLY A 99 -3.01 -6.69 -14.14
N ASN A 100 -2.76 -6.79 -15.45
CA ASN A 100 -3.73 -6.47 -16.50
C ASN A 100 -5.11 -6.81 -15.93
N PRO A 101 -5.97 -5.82 -15.60
CA PRO A 101 -7.12 -6.08 -14.74
C PRO A 101 -7.82 -7.26 -15.39
N PRO A 102 -8.06 -8.37 -14.63
CA PRO A 102 -8.61 -9.58 -15.22
C PRO A 102 -9.76 -9.15 -16.12
N PRO A 103 -9.74 -9.53 -17.41
CA PRO A 103 -10.61 -8.92 -18.41
C PRO A 103 -12.00 -8.91 -17.81
N LEU A 104 -12.57 -7.70 -17.70
CA LEU A 104 -13.90 -7.52 -17.09
C LEU A 104 -14.78 -8.63 -17.65
N PRO A 105 -15.42 -9.45 -16.79
CA PRO A 105 -16.27 -10.52 -17.29
C PRO A 105 -17.22 -9.89 -18.32
N PRO A 106 -17.36 -10.49 -19.52
CA PRO A 106 -18.15 -9.89 -20.57
C PRO A 106 -19.49 -9.52 -19.98
N ARG A 107 -19.83 -8.22 -20.07
CA ARG A 107 -21.05 -7.65 -19.51
C ARG A 107 -22.21 -8.39 -20.16
N THR A 108 -22.63 -9.47 -19.51
CA THR A 108 -23.74 -10.30 -19.96
C THR A 108 -24.93 -9.38 -19.80
N LYS A 109 -25.50 -8.93 -20.92
CA LYS A 109 -26.73 -8.16 -20.87
C LYS A 109 -27.72 -9.09 -20.19
N ALA A 110 -28.11 -8.75 -18.95
CA ALA A 110 -29.12 -9.49 -18.23
C ALA A 110 -30.31 -9.62 -19.19
N GLN A 111 -30.56 -10.83 -19.66
CA GLN A 111 -31.75 -11.08 -20.46
C GLN A 111 -32.91 -10.66 -19.57
N VAL A 112 -33.59 -9.59 -19.99
CA VAL A 112 -34.86 -9.20 -19.42
C VAL A 112 -35.76 -10.42 -19.55
N LYS A 113 -35.92 -11.18 -18.46
CA LYS A 113 -36.91 -12.23 -18.40
C LYS A 113 -38.25 -11.54 -18.63
N LYS A 114 -38.79 -11.70 -19.84
CA LYS A 114 -40.20 -11.36 -20.13
C LYS A 114 -41.02 -12.00 -19.03
N GLY A 115 -41.66 -11.17 -18.21
CA GLY A 115 -42.46 -11.62 -17.08
C GLY A 115 -43.43 -12.71 -17.54
N THR A 116 -43.34 -13.87 -16.91
CA THR A 116 -44.30 -14.96 -17.09
C THR A 116 -45.68 -14.38 -16.80
N LYS A 117 -46.56 -14.31 -17.82
CA LYS A 117 -47.95 -13.90 -17.61
C LYS A 117 -48.56 -14.84 -16.58
N LEU A 118 -48.85 -14.32 -15.39
CA LEU A 118 -49.60 -15.05 -14.37
C LEU A 118 -50.97 -15.40 -14.96
N THR A 119 -51.21 -16.69 -15.18
CA THR A 119 -52.52 -17.23 -15.49
C THR A 119 -53.47 -16.92 -14.33
N GLN A 120 -54.69 -16.48 -14.68
CA GLN A 120 -55.71 -15.86 -13.81
C GLN A 120 -55.93 -16.57 -12.45
N LEU A 121 -55.71 -17.88 -12.40
CA LEU A 121 -55.86 -18.72 -11.20
C LEU A 121 -54.94 -18.35 -10.02
N LYS A 122 -53.77 -17.74 -10.27
CA LYS A 122 -52.85 -17.33 -9.17
C LYS A 122 -53.19 -15.95 -8.56
N ARG A 123 -54.16 -15.22 -9.12
CA ARG A 123 -54.57 -13.89 -8.62
C ARG A 123 -55.58 -14.00 -7.48
N THR A 124 -56.50 -14.96 -7.56
CA THR A 124 -57.58 -15.13 -6.57
C THR A 124 -57.09 -15.69 -5.24
N ALA A 125 -56.02 -16.50 -5.24
CA ALA A 125 -55.44 -17.09 -4.04
C ALA A 125 -54.70 -16.10 -3.12
N ARG A 126 -54.51 -14.83 -3.55
CA ARG A 126 -53.80 -13.80 -2.78
C ARG A 126 -54.71 -12.88 -1.96
N LEU A 127 -56.03 -13.05 -2.05
CA LEU A 127 -57.02 -12.18 -1.40
C LEU A 127 -57.71 -12.83 -0.19
N THR A 128 -57.30 -14.03 0.22
CA THR A 128 -58.02 -14.82 1.24
C THR A 128 -57.15 -15.33 2.39
N TYR A 129 -56.00 -14.70 2.67
CA TYR A 129 -55.29 -14.86 3.93
C TYR A 129 -54.64 -13.54 4.36
#